data_AF-A0A741ANG6-F1
#
_entry.id   AF-A0A741ANG6-F1
#
_cell.length_a   1.000
_cell.length_b   1.000
_cell.length_c   1.000
_cell.angle_alpha   90.00
_cell.angle_beta   90.00
_cell.angle_gamma   90.00
#
_symmetry.space_group_name_H-M   'P 1'
#
loop_
_entity.id
_entity.type
_entity.pdbx_description
1 polymer ?
#
loop_
_entity_poly.entity_id
_entity_poly.type
_entity_poly.pdbx_seq_one_letter_code
_entity_poly.pdbx_strand_id
1 'polypeptide(L)'
;MKQILLFIFIAGPLALVIWKIRGIVGFFNEVRNSKLNELQRLLDSHELSDEVNICIKDDIERITSYRMTGISDVARQKIILRLFVENRDLISVGFFKKFRTFLLIKDGTLVFKKGFSFWFENGIYALFSLQFLSLAILSLILSTYRHEQVPVWGHFILYSIAIVMFLFFIAFGRMIPRPEECKLLNKILQTQHDDSSE
;
A
#
# COMPACT_ATOMS: atom_id res chain seq x y z
N MET A 1 42.47 16.38 9.06
CA MET A 1 42.14 15.76 10.36
C MET A 1 40.78 16.20 10.91
N LYS A 2 40.48 17.49 11.09
CA LYS A 2 39.18 17.97 11.63
C LYS A 2 37.95 17.54 10.82
N GLN A 3 38.00 17.62 9.48
CA GLN A 3 36.89 17.18 8.61
C GLN A 3 36.65 15.66 8.65
N ILE A 4 37.72 14.87 8.81
CA ILE A 4 37.65 13.40 8.91
C ILE A 4 37.00 12.99 10.24
N LEU A 5 37.38 13.64 11.35
CA LEU A 5 36.75 13.45 12.66
C LEU A 5 35.27 13.85 12.64
N LEU A 6 34.93 14.97 12.00
CA LEU A 6 33.54 15.42 11.86
C LEU A 6 32.69 14.44 11.03
N PHE A 7 33.26 13.91 9.94
CA PHE A 7 32.60 12.88 9.13
C PHE A 7 32.34 11.61 9.93
N ILE A 8 33.31 11.11 10.70
CA ILE A 8 33.14 9.93 11.55
C ILE A 8 32.06 10.18 12.63
N PHE A 9 32.04 11.38 13.22
CA PHE A 9 31.07 11.74 14.26
C PHE A 9 29.63 11.86 13.74
N ILE A 10 29.44 12.17 12.46
CA ILE A 10 28.12 12.22 11.82
C ILE A 10 27.74 10.84 11.23
N ALA A 11 28.67 10.21 10.51
CA ALA A 11 28.44 8.95 9.81
C ALA A 11 28.28 7.76 10.76
N GLY A 12 28.98 7.73 11.89
CA GLY A 12 28.87 6.65 12.89
C GLY A 12 27.47 6.53 13.48
N PRO A 13 26.91 7.59 14.10
CA PRO A 13 25.53 7.59 14.57
C PRO A 13 24.52 7.32 13.44
N LEU A 14 24.74 7.88 12.25
CA LEU A 14 23.86 7.65 11.10
C LEU A 14 23.85 6.17 10.68
N ALA A 15 25.00 5.51 10.67
CA ALA A 15 25.11 4.08 10.35
C ALA A 15 24.41 3.19 11.38
N LEU A 16 24.51 3.52 12.67
CA LEU A 16 23.79 2.83 13.74
C LEU A 16 22.27 2.98 13.59
N VAL A 17 21.80 4.19 13.26
CA VAL A 17 20.38 4.44 12.98
C VAL A 17 19.90 3.62 11.79
N ILE A 18 20.66 3.61 10.68
CA ILE A 18 20.32 2.81 9.49
C ILE A 18 20.27 1.32 9.82
N TRP A 19 21.23 0.80 10.60
CA TRP A 19 21.24 -0.61 11.00
C TRP A 19 20.03 -0.97 11.86
N LYS A 20 19.68 -0.10 12.81
CA LYS A 20 18.49 -0.28 13.66
C LYS A 20 17.20 -0.25 12.84
N ILE A 21 17.08 0.67 11.88
CA ILE A 21 15.95 0.74 10.94
C ILE A 21 15.84 -0.55 10.13
N ARG A 22 16.96 -1.08 9.60
CA ARG A 22 16.95 -2.36 8.88
C ARG A 22 16.48 -3.51 9.77
N GLY A 23 16.94 -3.58 11.02
CA GLY A 23 16.47 -4.58 11.98
C GLY A 23 14.97 -4.50 12.25
N ILE A 24 14.46 -3.28 12.45
CA ILE A 24 13.02 -3.04 12.64
C ILE A 24 12.23 -3.47 11.39
N VAL A 25 12.67 -3.07 10.19
CA VAL A 25 12.01 -3.46 8.93
C VAL A 25 12.03 -4.98 8.74
N GLY A 26 13.14 -5.64 9.08
CA GLY A 26 13.27 -7.10 9.06
C GLY A 26 12.25 -7.78 9.97
N PHE A 27 12.17 -7.34 11.23
CA PHE A 27 11.20 -7.83 12.20
C PHE A 27 9.75 -7.64 11.71
N PHE A 28 9.41 -6.46 11.20
CA PHE A 28 8.06 -6.22 10.66
C PHE A 28 7.74 -7.12 9.45
N ASN A 29 8.71 -7.36 8.58
CA ASN A 29 8.53 -8.26 7.45
C ASN A 29 8.34 -9.71 7.91
N GLU A 30 9.09 -10.15 8.91
CA GLU A 30 8.97 -11.48 9.51
C GLU A 30 7.61 -11.67 10.19
N VAL A 31 7.18 -10.72 11.01
CA VAL A 31 5.86 -10.75 11.65
C VAL A 31 4.74 -10.75 10.61
N ARG A 32 4.84 -9.91 9.57
CA ARG A 32 3.84 -9.85 8.50
C ARG A 32 3.79 -11.14 7.67
N ASN A 33 4.93 -11.81 7.49
CA ASN A 33 5.06 -13.01 6.67
C ASN A 33 5.02 -14.32 7.48
N SER A 34 4.91 -14.27 8.79
CA SER A 34 5.01 -15.42 9.69
C SER A 34 4.10 -16.57 9.26
N LYS A 35 2.81 -16.28 9.05
CA LYS A 35 1.83 -17.28 8.58
C LYS A 35 2.22 -17.89 7.23
N LEU A 36 2.66 -17.07 6.27
CA LEU A 36 3.04 -17.54 4.94
C LEU A 36 4.32 -18.39 5.00
N ASN A 37 5.29 -17.96 5.82
CA ASN A 37 6.53 -18.70 6.06
C ASN A 37 6.26 -20.05 6.75
N GLU A 38 5.33 -20.10 7.69
CA GLU A 38 4.94 -21.32 8.38
C GLU A 38 4.27 -22.32 7.43
N LEU A 39 3.32 -21.85 6.60
CA LEU A 39 2.68 -22.68 5.58
C LEU A 39 3.70 -23.22 4.57
N GLN A 40 4.63 -22.39 4.12
CA GLN A 40 5.72 -22.81 3.23
C GLN A 40 6.62 -23.84 3.90
N ARG A 41 6.98 -23.63 5.18
CA ARG A 41 7.77 -24.59 5.96
C ARG A 41 7.06 -25.94 6.06
N LEU A 42 5.75 -25.97 6.27
CA LEU A 42 4.98 -27.22 6.35
C LEU A 42 5.05 -28.01 5.03
N LEU A 43 4.92 -27.32 3.88
CA LEU A 43 5.07 -27.95 2.56
C LEU A 43 6.48 -28.50 2.32
N ASP A 44 7.51 -27.77 2.76
CA ASP A 44 8.90 -28.10 2.43
C ASP A 44 9.52 -29.15 3.39
N SER A 45 8.99 -29.30 4.61
CA SER A 45 9.63 -30.09 5.68
C SER A 45 8.88 -31.33 6.12
N HIS A 46 7.63 -31.53 5.70
CA HIS A 46 6.82 -32.67 6.12
C HIS A 46 6.33 -33.45 4.89
N GLU A 47 6.37 -34.79 4.97
CA GLU A 47 5.63 -35.65 4.04
C GLU A 47 4.15 -35.61 4.41
N LEU A 48 3.45 -34.62 3.86
CA LEU A 48 2.02 -34.42 4.01
C LEU A 48 1.26 -35.24 2.95
N SER A 49 0.03 -35.64 3.28
CA SER A 49 -0.86 -36.22 2.28
C SER A 49 -1.18 -35.21 1.17
N ASP A 50 -1.49 -35.71 -0.02
CA ASP A 50 -1.82 -34.87 -1.18
C ASP A 50 -2.97 -33.91 -0.90
N GLU A 51 -3.97 -34.36 -0.14
CA GLU A 51 -5.11 -33.53 0.28
C GLU A 51 -4.68 -32.34 1.14
N VAL A 52 -3.76 -32.56 2.09
CA VAL A 52 -3.26 -31.48 2.96
C VAL A 52 -2.35 -30.53 2.17
N ASN A 53 -1.55 -31.06 1.25
CA ASN A 53 -0.71 -30.25 0.35
C ASN A 53 -1.55 -29.30 -0.51
N ILE A 54 -2.68 -29.77 -1.04
CA ILE A 54 -3.62 -28.95 -1.81
C ILE A 54 -4.17 -27.82 -0.93
N CYS A 55 -4.67 -28.13 0.27
CA CYS A 55 -5.22 -27.14 1.19
C CYS A 55 -4.20 -26.05 1.56
N ILE A 56 -2.94 -26.41 1.82
CA ILE A 56 -1.91 -25.43 2.18
C ILE A 56 -1.57 -24.53 0.97
N LYS A 57 -1.46 -25.10 -0.23
CA LYS A 57 -1.23 -24.33 -1.46
C LYS A 57 -2.35 -23.33 -1.73
N ASP A 58 -3.60 -23.74 -1.57
CA ASP A 58 -4.77 -22.87 -1.71
C ASP A 58 -4.73 -21.71 -0.70
N ASP A 59 -4.31 -21.96 0.55
CA ASP A 59 -4.19 -20.92 1.58
C ASP A 59 -3.04 -19.93 1.28
N ILE A 60 -1.90 -20.41 0.78
CA ILE A 60 -0.80 -19.57 0.30
C ILE A 60 -1.26 -18.71 -0.88
N GLU A 61 -1.95 -19.30 -1.85
CA GLU A 61 -2.50 -18.59 -3.00
C GLU A 61 -3.47 -17.50 -2.56
N ARG A 62 -4.39 -17.81 -1.62
CA ARG A 62 -5.35 -16.85 -1.08
C ARG A 62 -4.68 -15.68 -0.38
N ILE A 63 -3.66 -15.94 0.46
CA ILE A 63 -2.90 -14.88 1.15
C ILE A 63 -2.15 -14.01 0.15
N THR A 64 -1.50 -14.62 -0.84
CA THR A 64 -0.73 -13.91 -1.86
C THR A 64 -1.65 -13.09 -2.77
N SER A 65 -2.76 -13.66 -3.21
CA SER A 65 -3.79 -13.00 -3.99
C SER A 65 -4.41 -11.83 -3.25
N TYR A 66 -4.70 -11.96 -1.95
CA TYR A 66 -5.13 -10.83 -1.12
C TYR A 66 -4.07 -9.71 -1.08
N ARG A 67 -2.79 -10.07 -0.94
CA ARG A 67 -1.69 -9.10 -0.94
C ARG A 67 -1.50 -8.41 -2.29
N MET A 68 -1.87 -9.04 -3.40
CA MET A 68 -1.79 -8.43 -4.73
C MET A 68 -3.02 -7.58 -5.06
N THR A 69 -4.22 -8.09 -4.76
CA THR A 69 -5.50 -7.51 -5.21
C THR A 69 -6.20 -6.65 -4.14
N GLY A 70 -5.93 -6.89 -2.86
CA GLY A 70 -6.60 -6.26 -1.73
C GLY A 70 -8.02 -6.77 -1.46
N ILE A 71 -8.45 -7.82 -2.14
CA ILE A 71 -9.80 -8.40 -2.03
C ILE A 71 -9.73 -9.72 -1.25
N SER A 72 -10.59 -9.88 -0.24
CA SER A 72 -10.65 -11.08 0.62
C SER A 72 -11.51 -12.21 0.04
N ASP A 73 -12.43 -11.88 -0.85
CA ASP A 73 -13.36 -12.79 -1.52
C ASP A 73 -12.63 -13.61 -2.59
N VAL A 74 -12.67 -14.94 -2.46
CA VAL A 74 -11.89 -15.86 -3.30
C VAL A 74 -12.39 -15.88 -4.76
N ALA A 75 -13.69 -15.77 -4.99
CA ALA A 75 -14.23 -15.73 -6.36
C ALA A 75 -13.78 -14.45 -7.08
N ARG A 76 -13.80 -13.31 -6.38
CA ARG A 76 -13.28 -12.04 -6.89
C ARG A 76 -11.77 -12.08 -7.10
N GLN A 77 -11.03 -12.71 -6.19
CA GLN A 77 -9.58 -12.87 -6.33
C GLN A 77 -9.23 -13.58 -7.64
N LYS A 78 -9.90 -14.70 -7.96
CA LYS A 78 -9.63 -15.48 -9.19
C LYS A 78 -9.81 -14.64 -10.46
N ILE A 79 -10.93 -13.92 -10.59
CA ILE A 79 -11.20 -13.07 -11.75
C ILE A 79 -10.17 -11.94 -11.86
N ILE A 80 -9.88 -11.27 -10.75
CA ILE A 80 -8.91 -10.16 -10.73
C ILE A 80 -7.50 -10.64 -11.02
N LEU A 81 -7.11 -11.79 -10.50
CA LEU A 81 -5.79 -12.37 -10.74
C LEU A 81 -5.63 -12.71 -12.22
N ARG A 82 -6.66 -13.28 -12.86
CA ARG A 82 -6.69 -13.53 -14.31
C ARG A 82 -6.46 -12.23 -15.09
N LEU A 83 -7.26 -11.20 -14.80
CA LEU A 83 -7.13 -9.89 -15.44
C LEU A 83 -5.77 -9.23 -15.18
N PHE A 84 -5.21 -9.44 -13.99
CA PHE A 84 -3.88 -8.96 -13.65
C PHE A 84 -2.80 -9.62 -14.49
N VAL A 85 -2.85 -10.94 -14.67
CA VAL A 85 -1.88 -11.68 -15.47
C VAL A 85 -1.98 -11.29 -16.95
N GLU A 86 -3.19 -11.19 -17.49
CA GLU A 86 -3.46 -10.78 -18.87
C GLU A 86 -2.94 -9.35 -19.17
N ASN A 87 -2.96 -8.46 -18.17
CA ASN A 87 -2.60 -7.05 -18.31
C ASN A 87 -1.34 -6.66 -17.53
N ARG A 88 -0.48 -7.62 -17.19
CA ARG A 88 0.68 -7.41 -16.28
C ARG A 88 1.65 -6.31 -16.73
N ASP A 89 1.74 -6.08 -18.04
CA ASP A 89 2.61 -5.07 -18.63
C ASP A 89 2.01 -3.66 -18.57
N LEU A 90 0.70 -3.56 -18.33
CA LEU A 90 -0.06 -2.30 -18.31
C LEU A 90 -0.36 -1.81 -16.88
N ILE A 91 -0.39 -2.71 -15.89
CA ILE A 91 -0.79 -2.37 -14.52
C ILE A 91 0.24 -2.83 -13.48
N SER A 92 0.44 -2.01 -12.45
CA SER A 92 1.31 -2.35 -11.34
C SER A 92 0.66 -3.35 -10.37
N VAL A 93 1.49 -4.12 -9.66
CA VAL A 93 1.04 -4.91 -8.50
C VAL A 93 0.34 -3.98 -7.51
N GLY A 94 -0.90 -4.32 -7.14
CA GLY A 94 -1.71 -3.48 -6.25
C GLY A 94 -2.66 -2.51 -6.95
N PHE A 95 -2.68 -2.43 -8.29
CA PHE A 95 -3.61 -1.58 -9.04
C PHE A 95 -5.07 -1.76 -8.59
N PHE A 96 -5.52 -3.01 -8.53
CA PHE A 96 -6.89 -3.34 -8.13
C PHE A 96 -7.22 -3.01 -6.66
N LYS A 97 -6.23 -2.87 -5.77
CA LYS A 97 -6.45 -2.53 -4.36
C LYS A 97 -7.19 -1.21 -4.20
N LYS A 98 -6.91 -0.27 -5.09
CA LYS A 98 -7.50 1.06 -5.12
C LYS A 98 -9.00 1.06 -5.42
N PHE A 99 -9.45 0.01 -6.09
CA PHE A 99 -10.82 -0.14 -6.56
C PHE A 99 -11.58 -1.22 -5.79
N ARG A 100 -10.95 -1.90 -4.82
CA ARG A 100 -11.47 -3.09 -4.14
C ARG A 100 -12.91 -2.96 -3.63
N THR A 101 -13.28 -1.78 -3.11
CA THR A 101 -14.61 -1.52 -2.54
C THR A 101 -15.68 -1.37 -3.63
N PHE A 102 -15.27 -1.06 -4.85
CA PHE A 102 -16.15 -0.71 -5.98
C PHE A 102 -16.21 -1.79 -7.06
N LEU A 103 -15.44 -2.86 -6.91
CA LEU A 103 -15.42 -4.01 -7.80
C LEU A 103 -16.37 -5.09 -7.27
N LEU A 104 -17.40 -5.39 -8.07
CA LEU A 104 -18.43 -6.36 -7.74
C LEU A 104 -18.52 -7.41 -8.85
N ILE A 105 -18.87 -8.63 -8.50
CA ILE A 105 -19.21 -9.66 -9.50
C ILE A 105 -20.68 -9.49 -9.86
N LYS A 106 -20.97 -9.43 -11.16
CA LYS A 106 -22.31 -9.58 -11.73
C LYS A 106 -22.23 -10.57 -12.88
N ASP A 107 -23.08 -11.58 -12.85
CA ASP A 107 -23.18 -12.59 -13.91
C ASP A 107 -21.83 -13.22 -14.28
N GLY A 108 -21.00 -13.51 -13.26
CA GLY A 108 -19.67 -14.09 -13.43
C GLY A 108 -18.56 -13.12 -13.88
N THR A 109 -18.90 -11.85 -14.18
CA THR A 109 -17.95 -10.83 -14.64
C THR A 109 -17.71 -9.76 -13.58
N LEU A 110 -16.52 -9.16 -13.60
CA LEU A 110 -16.19 -8.07 -12.68
C LEU A 110 -16.66 -6.72 -13.23
N VAL A 111 -17.48 -6.00 -12.46
CA VAL A 111 -18.05 -4.70 -12.83
C VAL A 111 -17.59 -3.62 -11.87
N PHE A 112 -17.17 -2.47 -12.42
CA PHE A 112 -16.81 -1.30 -11.65
C PHE A 112 -18.03 -0.40 -11.39
N LYS A 113 -18.53 -0.40 -10.15
CA LYS A 113 -19.70 0.38 -9.74
C LYS A 113 -19.33 1.80 -9.29
N LYS A 114 -19.37 2.75 -10.22
CA LYS A 114 -19.23 4.19 -9.95
C LYS A 114 -20.55 4.80 -9.44
N GLY A 115 -20.94 4.44 -8.21
CA GLY A 115 -22.14 4.99 -7.56
C GLY A 115 -21.83 6.12 -6.57
N PHE A 116 -22.84 6.53 -5.78
CA PHE A 116 -22.67 7.50 -4.70
C PHE A 116 -21.53 7.14 -3.74
N SER A 117 -21.43 5.86 -3.35
CA SER A 117 -20.38 5.37 -2.46
C SER A 117 -18.96 5.59 -3.00
N PHE A 118 -18.76 5.55 -4.32
CA PHE A 118 -17.47 5.83 -4.95
C PHE A 118 -17.08 7.30 -4.76
N TRP A 119 -18.00 8.21 -5.04
CA TRP A 119 -17.76 9.64 -4.88
C TRP A 119 -17.60 10.03 -3.42
N PHE A 120 -18.40 9.45 -2.53
CA PHE A 120 -18.37 9.72 -1.11
C PHE A 120 -17.05 9.28 -0.47
N GLU A 121 -16.61 8.03 -0.67
CA GLU A 121 -15.37 7.51 -0.10
C GLU A 121 -14.14 8.28 -0.62
N ASN A 122 -14.10 8.57 -1.93
CA ASN A 122 -13.03 9.39 -2.51
C ASN A 122 -13.05 10.83 -2.00
N GLY A 123 -14.23 11.40 -1.77
CA GLY A 123 -14.40 12.71 -1.14
C GLY A 123 -13.83 12.73 0.29
N ILE A 124 -14.09 11.70 1.08
CA ILE A 124 -13.51 11.54 2.42
C ILE A 124 -11.99 11.45 2.36
N TYR A 125 -11.44 10.63 1.46
CA TYR A 125 -9.98 10.55 1.30
C TYR A 125 -9.36 11.88 0.87
N ALA A 126 -10.03 12.63 -0.01
CA ALA A 126 -9.59 13.96 -0.42
C ALA A 126 -9.61 14.95 0.75
N LEU A 127 -10.66 14.92 1.57
CA LEU A 127 -10.78 15.78 2.75
C LEU A 127 -9.68 15.48 3.76
N PHE A 128 -9.44 14.21 4.10
CA PHE A 128 -8.35 13.83 5.00
C PHE A 128 -6.98 14.22 4.44
N SER A 129 -6.76 13.96 3.14
CA SER A 129 -5.53 14.38 2.46
C SER A 129 -5.30 15.88 2.63
N LEU A 130 -6.30 16.71 2.32
CA LEU A 130 -6.20 18.16 2.45
C LEU A 130 -6.03 18.62 3.91
N GLN A 131 -6.67 17.95 4.87
CA GLN A 131 -6.48 18.20 6.29
C GLN A 131 -5.00 17.99 6.70
N PHE A 132 -4.36 16.91 6.27
CA PHE A 132 -2.95 16.66 6.55
C PHE A 132 -2.03 17.69 5.90
N LEU A 133 -2.34 18.12 4.67
CA LEU A 133 -1.60 19.20 4.02
C LEU A 133 -1.72 20.52 4.80
N SER A 134 -2.93 20.86 5.25
CA SER A 134 -3.17 22.06 6.07
C SER A 134 -2.40 22.00 7.38
N LEU A 135 -2.40 20.86 8.09
CA LEU A 135 -1.62 20.67 9.32
C LEU A 135 -0.12 20.79 9.09
N ALA A 136 0.39 20.28 7.95
CA ALA A 136 1.80 20.43 7.59
C ALA A 136 2.16 21.91 7.40
N ILE A 137 1.37 22.65 6.63
CA ILE A 137 1.57 24.08 6.38
C ILE A 137 1.47 24.88 7.68
N LEU A 138 0.46 24.63 8.52
CA LEU A 138 0.30 25.28 9.82
C LEU A 138 1.50 25.04 10.74
N SER A 139 2.07 23.83 10.72
CA SER A 139 3.27 23.52 11.51
C SER A 139 4.47 24.34 11.06
N LEU A 140 4.64 24.54 9.74
CA LEU A 140 5.70 25.39 9.18
C LEU A 140 5.47 26.87 9.48
N ILE A 141 4.22 27.35 9.35
CA ILE A 141 3.86 28.73 9.67
C ILE A 141 4.13 29.00 11.15
N LEU A 142 3.71 28.12 12.06
CA LEU A 142 3.93 28.28 13.49
C LEU A 142 5.42 28.35 13.83
N SER A 143 6.23 27.49 13.20
CA SER A 143 7.68 27.48 13.34
C SER A 143 8.32 28.80 12.85
N THR A 144 7.81 29.38 11.76
CA THR A 144 8.37 30.60 11.17
C THR A 144 7.89 31.86 11.89
N TYR A 145 6.60 31.93 12.22
CA TYR A 145 5.96 33.12 12.80
C TYR A 145 6.30 33.32 14.28
N ARG A 146 6.49 32.24 15.04
CA ARG A 146 6.85 32.28 16.47
C ARG A 146 8.34 31.97 16.68
N HIS A 147 9.19 32.33 15.72
CA HIS A 147 10.61 31.96 15.72
C HIS A 147 11.35 32.31 17.01
N GLU A 148 11.12 33.50 17.55
CA GLU A 148 11.79 33.94 18.78
C GLU A 148 11.19 33.36 20.07
N GLN A 149 9.97 32.81 20.00
CA GLN A 149 9.22 32.32 21.16
C GLN A 149 9.30 30.80 21.31
N VAL A 150 9.67 30.09 20.23
CA VAL A 150 9.80 28.65 20.21
C VAL A 150 11.27 28.30 20.41
N PRO A 151 11.63 27.44 21.38
CA PRO A 151 13.01 27.00 21.52
C PRO A 151 13.44 26.19 20.30
N VAL A 152 14.75 26.13 20.03
CA VAL A 152 15.33 25.40 18.88
C VAL A 152 14.80 23.96 18.75
N TRP A 153 14.63 23.24 19.87
CA TRP A 153 14.03 21.89 19.89
C TRP A 153 12.56 21.87 19.44
N GLY A 154 11.79 22.90 19.77
CA GLY A 154 10.41 23.06 19.30
C GLY A 154 10.32 23.21 17.79
N HIS A 155 11.27 23.92 17.16
CA HIS A 155 11.36 23.99 15.70
C HIS A 155 11.63 22.62 15.07
N PHE A 156 12.56 21.84 15.63
CA PHE A 156 12.84 20.47 15.16
C PHE A 156 11.60 19.57 15.24
N ILE A 157 10.82 19.68 16.32
CA ILE A 157 9.56 18.95 16.48
C ILE A 157 8.54 19.40 15.41
N LEU A 158 8.34 20.70 15.23
CA LEU A 158 7.38 21.23 14.26
C LEU A 158 7.74 20.85 12.82
N TYR A 159 9.02 20.87 12.44
CA TYR A 159 9.47 20.38 11.14
C TYR A 159 9.26 18.88 10.97
N SER A 160 9.52 18.10 12.01
CA SER A 160 9.28 16.65 11.99
C SER A 160 7.78 16.34 11.81
N ILE A 161 6.91 17.06 12.53
CA ILE A 161 5.45 16.95 12.39
C ILE A 161 5.04 17.32 10.96
N ALA A 162 5.55 18.43 10.42
CA ALA A 162 5.23 18.85 9.05
C ALA A 162 5.59 17.78 8.02
N ILE A 163 6.78 17.16 8.15
CA ILE A 163 7.21 16.05 7.28
C ILE A 163 6.24 14.86 7.40
N VAL A 164 5.92 14.44 8.62
CA VAL A 164 5.01 13.31 8.86
C VAL A 164 3.62 13.58 8.28
N MET A 165 3.06 14.76 8.53
CA MET A 165 1.75 15.15 7.99
C MET A 165 1.77 15.21 6.45
N PHE A 166 2.85 15.72 5.85
CA PHE A 166 3.00 15.72 4.40
C PHE A 166 3.08 14.30 3.81
N LEU A 167 3.72 13.35 4.50
CA LEU A 167 3.72 11.95 4.09
C LEU A 167 2.30 11.35 4.16
N PHE A 168 1.49 11.70 5.16
CA PHE A 168 0.08 11.30 5.23
C PHE A 168 -0.75 11.90 4.10
N PHE A 169 -0.55 13.17 3.75
CA PHE A 169 -1.16 13.80 2.57
C PHE A 169 -0.89 12.97 1.31
N ILE A 170 0.38 12.59 1.07
CA ILE A 170 0.75 11.76 -0.07
C ILE A 170 0.08 10.38 0.01
N ALA A 171 0.07 9.75 1.19
CA ALA A 171 -0.51 8.42 1.38
C ALA A 171 -2.01 8.39 1.08
N PHE A 172 -2.78 9.32 1.63
CA PHE A 172 -4.23 9.44 1.38
C PHE A 172 -4.51 9.87 -0.06
N GLY A 173 -3.74 10.82 -0.61
CA GLY A 173 -3.85 11.20 -2.02
C GLY A 173 -3.62 10.03 -2.99
N ARG A 174 -2.70 9.11 -2.66
CA ARG A 174 -2.45 7.89 -3.45
C ARG A 174 -3.59 6.88 -3.40
N MET A 175 -4.50 6.95 -2.43
CA MET A 175 -5.66 6.04 -2.35
C MET A 175 -6.79 6.46 -3.31
N ILE A 176 -6.85 7.73 -3.71
CA ILE A 176 -7.92 8.27 -4.57
C ILE A 176 -7.69 7.87 -6.04
N PRO A 177 -8.58 7.08 -6.67
CA PRO A 177 -8.43 6.67 -8.06
C PRO A 177 -8.36 7.87 -9.01
N ARG A 178 -7.33 7.91 -9.85
CA ARG A 178 -7.18 8.96 -10.87
C ARG A 178 -8.14 8.70 -12.03
N PRO A 179 -8.56 9.74 -12.76
CA PRO A 179 -9.39 9.57 -13.95
C PRO A 179 -8.78 8.62 -14.99
N GLU A 180 -7.45 8.67 -15.18
CA GLU A 180 -6.73 7.78 -16.09
C GLU A 180 -6.74 6.33 -15.62
N GLU A 181 -6.51 6.08 -14.33
CA GLU A 181 -6.60 4.74 -13.75
C GLU A 181 -8.04 4.19 -13.85
N CYS A 182 -9.05 5.05 -13.68
CA CYS A 182 -10.46 4.68 -13.88
C CYS A 182 -10.77 4.32 -15.34
N LYS A 183 -10.16 5.02 -16.31
CA LYS A 183 -10.30 4.72 -17.74
C LYS A 183 -9.60 3.40 -18.08
N LEU A 184 -8.39 3.20 -17.57
CA LEU A 184 -7.64 1.97 -17.76
C LEU A 184 -8.38 0.77 -17.17
N LEU A 185 -8.91 0.89 -15.94
CA LEU A 185 -9.72 -0.16 -15.33
C LEU A 185 -10.94 -0.48 -16.20
N ASN A 186 -11.68 0.53 -16.67
CA ASN A 186 -12.83 0.29 -17.56
C ASN A 186 -12.42 -0.47 -18.83
N LYS A 187 -11.28 -0.14 -19.44
CA LYS A 187 -10.76 -0.84 -20.62
C LYS A 187 -10.42 -2.31 -20.31
N ILE A 188 -9.77 -2.56 -19.18
CA ILE A 188 -9.46 -3.93 -18.72
C ILE A 188 -10.73 -4.71 -18.42
N LEU A 189 -11.77 -4.07 -17.87
CA LEU A 189 -13.01 -4.78 -17.59
C LEU A 189 -13.81 -5.10 -18.87
N GLN A 190 -13.66 -4.30 -19.92
CA GLN A 190 -14.31 -4.55 -21.23
C GLN A 190 -13.76 -5.80 -21.92
N THR A 191 -12.47 -6.13 -21.77
CA THR A 191 -11.91 -7.35 -22.40
C THR A 191 -12.57 -8.63 -21.88
N GLN A 192 -13.11 -8.63 -20.65
CA GLN A 192 -13.89 -9.76 -20.14
C GLN A 192 -15.18 -10.03 -20.93
N HIS A 193 -15.78 -8.99 -21.52
CA HIS A 193 -17.00 -9.11 -22.31
C HIS A 193 -16.69 -9.53 -23.74
N ASP A 194 -15.60 -9.02 -24.30
CA ASP A 194 -15.14 -9.39 -25.65
C ASP A 194 -14.80 -10.89 -25.71
N ASP A 195 -14.11 -11.44 -24.71
CA ASP A 195 -13.78 -12.88 -24.61
C ASP A 195 -15.01 -13.80 -24.40
N SER A 196 -16.16 -13.24 -24.00
CA SER A 196 -17.40 -14.01 -23.81
C SER A 196 -18.31 -14.02 -25.05
N SER A 197 -17.92 -13.28 -26.08
CA SER A 197 -18.69 -13.06 -27.32
C SER A 197 -18.19 -13.89 -28.51
N GLU A 198 -17.13 -14.69 -28.31
CA GLU A 198 -16.67 -15.76 -29.21
C GLU A 198 -17.13 -17.14 -28.71
#